data_AF-A0A397V3E1-F1
#
_entry.id   AF-A0A397V3E1-F1
#
_cell.length_a   1.000
_cell.length_b   1.000
_cell.length_c   1.000
_cell.angle_alpha   90.00
_cell.angle_beta   90.00
_cell.angle_gamma   90.00
#
_symmetry.space_group_name_H-M   'P 1'
#
loop_
_entity.id
_entity.type
_entity.pdbx_description
1 polymer ?
#
loop_
_entity_poly.entity_id
_entity_poly.type
_entity_poly.pdbx_seq_one_letter_code
_entity_poly.pdbx_strand_id
1 'polypeptide(L)'
;MSYSSKSTTLPSITDLNSQSYDAFTSSINLLFEPAPPLATILYSCRPFTSYEHLISTATQIIFGNTNLQQLTFSQKLEVINAHPRLGENKKNLSALSLKEQGYLQNKNDTNDSSSSPATPLLTNEDEIVNSKLQSLNQQYEQKFGFRFVIFVNGRSRKEIIPILEDKLQNGNQEDELNRGLLDMMNIASDRLKKLVSS
;
A
#
# COMPACT_ATOMS: atom_id res chain seq x y z
N MET A 1 -28.02 5.44 -8.70
CA MET A 1 -26.59 5.07 -8.71
C MET A 1 -26.38 3.94 -7.72
N SER A 2 -26.12 2.72 -8.18
CA SER A 2 -25.84 1.58 -7.30
C SER A 2 -24.42 1.71 -6.75
N TYR A 3 -24.29 1.82 -5.43
CA TYR A 3 -23.01 1.65 -4.77
C TYR A 3 -22.57 0.20 -4.99
N SER A 4 -21.58 0.00 -5.85
CA SER A 4 -20.90 -1.30 -5.97
C SER A 4 -20.28 -1.59 -4.61
N SER A 5 -20.82 -2.59 -3.91
CA SER A 5 -20.22 -3.18 -2.73
C SER A 5 -18.83 -3.67 -3.13
N LYS A 6 -17.80 -2.90 -2.78
CA LYS A 6 -16.40 -3.31 -2.99
C LYS A 6 -16.22 -4.63 -2.25
N SER A 7 -16.09 -5.72 -2.99
CA SER A 7 -15.76 -7.03 -2.44
C SER A 7 -14.49 -6.88 -1.61
N THR A 8 -14.54 -7.31 -0.35
CA THR A 8 -13.39 -7.30 0.56
C THR A 8 -12.62 -8.63 0.53
N THR A 9 -13.03 -9.57 -0.33
CA THR A 9 -12.44 -10.90 -0.44
C THR A 9 -11.80 -11.10 -1.80
N LEU A 10 -10.71 -11.85 -1.82
CA LEU A 10 -10.04 -12.27 -3.04
C LEU A 10 -10.80 -13.45 -3.67
N PRO A 11 -11.06 -13.44 -4.99
CA PRO A 11 -11.58 -14.61 -5.68
C PRO A 11 -10.57 -15.76 -5.66
N SER A 12 -10.98 -16.98 -6.03
CA SER A 12 -10.01 -18.05 -6.25
C SER A 12 -9.03 -17.67 -7.36
N ILE A 13 -7.82 -18.24 -7.35
CA ILE A 13 -6.83 -17.92 -8.40
C ILE A 13 -7.33 -18.34 -9.80
N THR A 14 -8.08 -19.43 -9.88
CA THR A 14 -8.72 -19.90 -11.12
C THR A 14 -9.74 -18.89 -11.63
N ASP A 15 -10.60 -18.37 -10.76
CA ASP A 15 -11.59 -17.36 -11.14
C ASP A 15 -10.91 -16.06 -11.58
N LEU A 16 -9.92 -15.59 -10.81
CA LEU A 16 -9.12 -14.40 -11.14
C LEU A 16 -8.52 -14.49 -12.55
N ASN A 17 -8.00 -15.66 -12.92
CA ASN A 17 -7.41 -15.88 -14.24
C ASN A 17 -8.41 -15.75 -15.40
N SER A 18 -9.70 -15.94 -15.15
CA SER A 18 -10.76 -15.87 -16.16
C SER A 18 -11.47 -14.52 -16.23
N GLN A 19 -11.20 -13.61 -15.29
CA GLN A 19 -11.89 -12.32 -15.19
C GLN A 19 -11.63 -11.38 -16.38
N SER A 20 -12.60 -10.49 -16.63
CA SER A 20 -12.39 -9.30 -17.45
C SER A 20 -11.35 -8.38 -16.82
N TYR A 21 -10.81 -7.44 -17.59
CA TYR A 21 -9.81 -6.49 -17.10
C TYR A 21 -10.30 -5.70 -15.87
N ASP A 22 -11.52 -5.14 -15.93
CA ASP A 22 -12.07 -4.34 -14.84
C ASP A 22 -12.29 -5.16 -13.56
N ALA A 23 -12.74 -6.41 -13.69
CA ALA A 23 -12.91 -7.31 -12.55
C ALA A 23 -11.55 -7.72 -11.95
N PHE A 24 -10.59 -8.09 -12.80
CA PHE A 24 -9.24 -8.45 -12.39
C PHE A 24 -8.55 -7.31 -11.63
N THR A 25 -8.56 -6.11 -12.21
CA THR A 25 -7.96 -4.91 -11.59
C THR A 25 -8.64 -4.59 -10.27
N SER A 26 -9.97 -4.68 -10.20
CA SER A 26 -10.70 -4.49 -8.94
C SER A 26 -10.30 -5.49 -7.86
N SER A 27 -10.05 -6.76 -8.22
CA SER A 27 -9.59 -7.79 -7.28
C SER A 27 -8.14 -7.57 -6.83
N ILE A 28 -7.21 -7.30 -7.75
CA ILE A 28 -5.80 -7.07 -7.37
C ILE A 28 -5.58 -5.74 -6.65
N ASN A 29 -6.51 -4.78 -6.76
CA ASN A 29 -6.52 -3.54 -5.98
C ASN A 29 -6.72 -3.76 -4.47
N LEU A 30 -7.04 -4.99 -4.05
CA LEU A 30 -7.00 -5.37 -2.63
C LEU A 30 -5.57 -5.66 -2.16
N LEU A 31 -4.68 -6.08 -3.07
CA LEU A 31 -3.27 -6.37 -2.78
C LEU A 31 -2.40 -5.16 -3.06
N PHE A 32 -2.62 -4.50 -4.19
CA PHE A 32 -1.94 -3.28 -4.60
C PHE A 32 -2.89 -2.10 -4.49
N GLU A 33 -2.40 -0.89 -4.28
CA GLU A 33 -3.23 0.29 -4.54
C GLU A 33 -3.47 0.44 -6.05
N PRO A 34 -4.50 1.19 -6.50
CA PRO A 34 -4.83 1.31 -7.92
C PRO A 34 -3.67 1.86 -8.77
N ALA A 35 -2.95 0.96 -9.44
CA ALA A 35 -1.74 1.25 -10.20
C ALA A 35 -1.86 0.71 -11.64
N PRO A 36 -2.48 1.46 -12.58
CA PRO A 36 -2.80 0.98 -13.92
C PRO A 36 -1.62 0.39 -14.71
N PRO A 37 -0.40 0.96 -14.69
CA PRO A 37 0.72 0.37 -15.44
C PRO A 37 1.06 -1.05 -15.00
N LEU A 38 1.10 -1.30 -13.68
CA LEU A 38 1.37 -2.63 -13.13
C LEU A 38 0.21 -3.59 -13.42
N ALA A 39 -1.03 -3.13 -13.22
CA ALA A 39 -2.23 -3.93 -13.45
C ALA A 39 -2.37 -4.39 -14.90
N THR A 40 -2.03 -3.52 -15.86
CA THR A 40 -2.08 -3.82 -17.31
C THR A 40 -1.11 -4.95 -17.68
N ILE A 41 0.13 -4.89 -17.18
CA ILE A 41 1.13 -5.91 -17.47
C ILE A 41 0.74 -7.23 -16.79
N LEU A 42 0.35 -7.19 -15.50
CA LEU A 42 -0.09 -8.38 -14.77
C LEU A 42 -1.29 -9.08 -15.44
N TYR A 43 -2.26 -8.33 -15.97
CA TYR A 43 -3.40 -8.90 -16.70
C TYR A 43 -2.95 -9.73 -17.90
N SER A 44 -1.89 -9.29 -18.58
CA SER A 44 -1.31 -9.94 -19.76
C SER A 44 -0.40 -11.13 -19.40
N CYS A 45 0.08 -11.21 -18.16
CA CYS A 45 0.93 -12.31 -17.65
C CYS A 45 0.13 -13.52 -17.14
N ARG A 46 -1.20 -13.46 -17.14
CA ARG A 46 -2.04 -14.61 -16.78
C ARG A 46 -1.79 -15.82 -17.72
N PRO A 47 -1.98 -17.06 -17.25
CA PRO A 47 -2.53 -17.42 -15.94
C PRO A 47 -1.49 -17.48 -14.81
N PHE A 48 -1.93 -17.15 -13.60
CA PHE A 48 -1.16 -17.32 -12.36
C PHE A 48 -1.52 -18.64 -11.65
N THR A 49 -0.55 -19.26 -11.00
CA THR A 49 -0.75 -20.50 -10.23
C THR A 49 -1.19 -20.24 -8.79
N SER A 50 -0.84 -19.09 -8.22
CA SER A 50 -1.28 -18.62 -6.91
C SER A 50 -1.15 -17.10 -6.80
N TYR A 51 -1.65 -16.50 -5.73
CA TYR A 51 -1.45 -15.06 -5.47
C TYR A 51 0.01 -14.73 -5.13
N GLU A 52 0.75 -15.65 -4.52
CA GLU A 52 2.20 -15.52 -4.32
C GLU A 52 2.94 -15.49 -5.65
N HIS A 53 2.55 -16.31 -6.63
CA HIS A 53 3.11 -16.24 -7.98
C HIS A 53 2.77 -14.90 -8.66
N LEU A 54 1.55 -14.37 -8.46
CA LEU A 54 1.17 -13.05 -8.95
C LEU A 54 2.04 -11.93 -8.35
N ILE A 55 2.24 -11.92 -7.03
CA ILE A 55 3.09 -10.92 -6.34
C ILE A 55 4.56 -11.06 -6.77
N SER A 56 5.06 -12.29 -6.91
CA SER A 56 6.41 -12.55 -7.42
C SER A 56 6.58 -12.01 -8.85
N THR A 57 5.58 -12.23 -9.72
CA THR A 57 5.57 -11.70 -11.08
C THR A 57 5.56 -10.16 -11.07
N ALA A 58 4.76 -9.54 -10.21
CA ALA A 58 4.74 -8.08 -10.03
C ALA A 58 6.12 -7.53 -9.63
N THR A 59 6.81 -8.22 -8.71
CA THR A 59 8.17 -7.88 -8.29
C THR A 59 9.15 -7.94 -9.46
N GLN A 60 9.06 -8.98 -10.30
CA GLN A 60 9.91 -9.14 -11.48
C GLN A 60 9.67 -8.06 -12.54
N ILE A 61 8.40 -7.68 -12.77
CA ILE A 61 8.01 -6.58 -13.69
C ILE A 61 8.60 -5.24 -13.23
N ILE A 62 8.62 -5.00 -11.91
CA ILE A 62 9.17 -3.77 -11.32
C ILE A 62 10.70 -3.73 -11.41
N PHE A 63 11.40 -4.81 -11.05
CA PHE A 63 12.86 -4.78 -10.93
C PHE A 63 13.62 -5.27 -12.17
N GLY A 64 12.92 -5.79 -13.18
CA GLY A 64 13.52 -6.07 -14.49
C GLY A 64 14.39 -7.33 -14.55
N ASN A 65 14.23 -8.26 -13.62
CA ASN A 65 15.09 -9.45 -13.49
C ASN A 65 14.70 -10.62 -14.42
N THR A 66 13.88 -10.38 -15.46
CA THR A 66 13.33 -11.44 -16.34
C THR A 66 13.07 -10.96 -17.77
N ASN A 67 12.73 -11.89 -18.66
CA ASN A 67 12.27 -11.63 -20.04
C ASN A 67 10.86 -11.02 -20.13
N LEU A 68 10.25 -10.66 -18.99
CA LEU A 68 8.94 -10.03 -18.96
C LEU A 68 9.03 -8.54 -19.35
N GLN A 69 7.91 -7.98 -19.79
CA GLN A 69 7.79 -6.54 -19.97
C GLN A 69 8.06 -5.83 -18.65
N GLN A 70 8.96 -4.85 -18.68
CA GLN A 70 9.38 -4.09 -17.51
C GLN A 70 8.66 -2.74 -17.45
N LEU A 71 8.50 -2.20 -16.25
CA LEU A 71 8.06 -0.82 -16.10
C LEU A 71 9.18 0.15 -16.47
N THR A 72 8.85 1.13 -17.30
CA THR A 72 9.69 2.31 -17.49
C THR A 72 9.82 3.10 -16.18
N PHE A 73 10.83 3.98 -16.09
CA PHE A 73 11.00 4.85 -14.93
C PHE A 73 9.73 5.67 -14.61
N SER A 74 9.10 6.27 -15.61
CA SER A 74 7.83 7.01 -15.43
C SER A 74 6.72 6.13 -14.85
N GLN A 75 6.58 4.91 -15.36
CA GLN A 75 5.56 3.99 -14.85
C GLN A 75 5.87 3.52 -13.42
N LYS A 76 7.13 3.36 -13.04
CA LYS A 76 7.52 3.10 -11.65
C LYS A 76 7.09 4.24 -10.73
N LEU A 77 7.27 5.49 -11.18
CA LEU A 77 6.80 6.68 -10.45
C LEU A 77 5.27 6.70 -10.31
N GLU A 78 4.53 6.37 -11.37
CA GLU A 78 3.07 6.26 -11.30
C GLU A 78 2.62 5.20 -10.29
N VAL A 79 3.28 4.04 -10.31
CA VAL A 79 2.96 2.91 -9.42
C VAL A 79 3.22 3.27 -7.95
N ILE A 80 4.39 3.80 -7.61
CA ILE A 80 4.69 4.18 -6.22
C ILE A 80 3.79 5.33 -5.74
N ASN A 81 3.44 6.26 -6.61
CA ASN A 81 2.57 7.39 -6.29
C ASN A 81 1.09 7.02 -6.17
N ALA A 82 0.69 5.81 -6.58
CA ALA A 82 -0.66 5.31 -6.30
C ALA A 82 -0.85 5.05 -4.79
N HIS A 83 0.22 4.76 -4.05
CA HIS A 83 0.14 4.46 -2.63
C HIS A 83 -0.24 5.73 -1.83
N PRO A 84 -1.17 5.65 -0.86
CA PRO A 84 -1.45 6.79 0.00
C PRO A 84 -0.24 7.14 0.88
N ARG A 85 -0.15 8.43 1.23
CA ARG A 85 0.90 8.95 2.12
C ARG A 85 0.77 8.38 3.53
N LEU A 86 1.89 8.25 4.22
CA LEU A 86 1.90 7.96 5.65
C LEU A 86 1.43 9.21 6.43
N GLY A 87 0.42 9.05 7.30
CA GLY A 87 -0.22 10.15 8.03
C GLY A 87 -1.34 10.86 7.24
N GLU A 88 -1.77 10.31 6.11
CA GLU A 88 -2.85 10.85 5.28
C GLU A 88 -4.21 10.83 6.02
N ASN A 89 -5.12 11.71 5.60
CA ASN A 89 -6.44 11.77 6.21
C ASN A 89 -7.16 10.41 6.09
N LYS A 90 -7.67 9.89 7.22
CA LYS A 90 -8.38 8.60 7.31
C LYS A 90 -9.48 8.43 6.25
N LYS A 91 -10.15 9.52 5.86
CA LYS A 91 -11.23 9.50 4.85
C LYS A 91 -10.75 9.13 3.44
N ASN A 92 -9.46 9.31 3.17
CA ASN A 92 -8.83 9.05 1.87
C ASN A 92 -8.19 7.65 1.81
N LEU A 93 -8.26 6.87 2.89
CA LEU A 93 -7.59 5.57 3.00
C LEU A 93 -8.58 4.42 2.80
N SER A 94 -8.11 3.34 2.16
CA SER A 94 -8.81 2.06 2.15
C SER A 94 -8.82 1.44 3.55
N ALA A 95 -9.72 0.46 3.80
CA ALA A 95 -9.77 -0.23 5.09
C ALA A 95 -8.43 -0.92 5.45
N LEU A 96 -7.73 -1.47 4.45
CA LEU A 96 -6.41 -2.07 4.61
C LEU A 96 -5.35 -0.99 4.93
N SER A 97 -5.35 0.13 4.20
CA SER A 97 -4.46 1.26 4.48
C SER A 97 -4.67 1.87 5.88
N LEU A 98 -5.92 1.96 6.35
CA LEU A 98 -6.21 2.41 7.72
C LEU A 98 -5.60 1.50 8.78
N LYS A 99 -5.68 0.18 8.56
CA LYS A 99 -5.08 -0.83 9.46
C LYS A 99 -3.56 -0.75 9.43
N GLU A 100 -2.98 -0.61 8.24
CA GLU A 100 -1.52 -0.47 8.03
C GLU A 100 -0.96 0.75 8.75
N GLN A 101 -1.65 1.89 8.74
CA GLN A 101 -1.17 3.10 9.39
C GLN A 101 -1.53 3.20 10.89
N GLY A 102 -2.10 2.13 11.46
CA GLY A 102 -2.44 2.05 12.88
C GLY A 102 -3.60 2.95 13.29
N TYR A 103 -4.48 3.33 12.36
CA TYR A 103 -5.68 4.12 12.69
C TYR A 103 -6.82 3.26 13.27
N LEU A 104 -6.76 1.95 13.07
CA LEU A 104 -7.66 0.96 13.65
C LEU A 104 -6.91 0.27 14.78
N GLN A 105 -6.90 0.88 15.98
CA GLN A 105 -6.26 0.30 17.15
C GLN A 105 -7.00 -0.98 17.57
N ASN A 106 -6.24 -2.02 17.95
CA ASN A 106 -6.81 -3.27 18.47
C ASN A 106 -7.63 -2.96 19.72
N LYS A 107 -8.88 -3.42 19.71
CA LYS A 107 -9.88 -3.26 20.78
C LYS A 107 -9.57 -4.16 22.00
N ASN A 108 -8.30 -4.28 22.41
CA ASN A 108 -7.87 -5.23 23.44
C ASN A 108 -7.40 -4.59 24.75
N ASP A 109 -7.41 -3.26 24.89
CA ASP A 109 -6.90 -2.58 26.10
C ASP A 109 -7.91 -1.68 26.83
N THR A 110 -9.23 -1.95 26.73
CA THR A 110 -10.19 -1.38 27.70
C THR A 110 -11.33 -2.36 27.98
N ASN A 111 -11.30 -3.00 29.15
CA ASN A 111 -12.47 -3.57 29.83
C ASN A 111 -13.41 -2.42 30.25
N ASP A 112 -13.96 -1.68 29.30
CA ASP A 112 -15.03 -0.72 29.57
C ASP A 112 -16.10 -0.79 28.49
N SER A 113 -17.13 -1.59 28.78
CA SER A 113 -18.31 -1.82 27.94
C SER A 113 -19.28 -0.63 27.94
N SER A 114 -18.77 0.60 27.93
CA SER A 114 -19.60 1.81 28.02
C SER A 114 -19.17 2.93 27.06
N SER A 115 -18.87 2.59 25.80
CA SER A 115 -18.75 3.63 24.77
C SER A 115 -19.33 3.21 23.42
N SER A 116 -20.28 4.03 22.96
CA SER A 116 -20.77 4.11 21.58
C SER A 116 -19.63 4.02 20.55
N PRO A 117 -19.89 3.68 19.28
CA PRO A 117 -18.89 3.75 18.21
C PRO A 117 -18.57 5.23 17.92
N ALA A 118 -17.85 5.88 18.83
CA ALA A 118 -17.27 7.19 18.61
C ALA A 118 -16.11 6.99 17.65
N THR A 119 -16.17 7.70 16.52
CA THR A 119 -15.05 7.94 15.62
C THR A 119 -13.78 8.12 16.44
N PRO A 120 -12.68 7.37 16.22
CA PRO A 120 -11.50 7.51 17.05
C PRO A 120 -10.97 8.95 16.91
N LEU A 121 -11.22 9.76 17.95
CA LEU A 121 -10.69 11.11 18.11
C LEU A 121 -9.16 10.99 18.05
N LEU A 122 -8.54 11.78 17.15
CA LEU A 122 -7.10 11.89 17.12
C LEU A 122 -6.67 12.47 18.47
N THR A 123 -5.67 11.86 19.10
CA THR A 123 -5.02 12.47 20.26
C THR A 123 -4.25 13.71 19.80
N ASN A 124 -3.98 14.67 20.70
CA ASN A 124 -3.10 15.79 20.39
C ASN A 124 -1.72 15.31 19.90
N GLU A 125 -1.25 14.16 20.40
CA GLU A 125 -0.01 13.53 19.93
C GLU A 125 -0.12 13.01 18.49
N ASP A 126 -1.24 12.40 18.10
CA ASP A 126 -1.49 11.97 16.73
C ASP A 126 -1.50 13.16 15.75
N GLU A 127 -2.06 14.30 16.15
CA GLU A 127 -2.08 15.51 15.32
C GLU A 127 -0.68 16.07 15.12
N ILE A 128 0.15 16.09 16.16
CA ILE A 128 1.56 16.49 16.08
C ILE A 128 2.33 15.53 15.16
N VAL A 129 2.16 14.22 15.32
CA VAL A 129 2.81 13.20 14.48
C VAL A 129 2.38 13.33 13.02
N ASN A 130 1.08 13.49 12.74
CA ASN A 130 0.58 13.65 11.37
C ASN A 130 1.07 14.96 10.74
N SER A 131 1.12 16.06 11.50
CA SER A 131 1.64 17.35 11.01
C SER A 131 3.12 17.25 10.67
N LYS A 132 3.92 16.56 11.50
CA LYS A 132 5.33 16.29 11.23
C LYS A 132 5.49 15.40 9.99
N LEU A 133 4.72 14.33 9.87
CA LEU A 133 4.73 13.46 8.70
C LEU A 133 4.33 14.20 7.42
N GLN A 134 3.34 15.10 7.48
CA GLN A 134 2.96 15.92 6.33
C GLN A 134 4.12 16.79 5.84
N SER A 135 4.82 17.47 6.75
CA SER A 135 5.99 18.28 6.41
C SER A 135 7.13 17.43 5.83
N LEU A 136 7.39 16.26 6.41
CA LEU A 136 8.44 15.36 5.93
C LEU A 136 8.10 14.74 4.56
N ASN A 137 6.84 14.34 4.34
CA ASN A 137 6.38 13.85 3.03
C ASN A 137 6.56 14.93 1.96
N GLN A 138 6.22 16.18 2.25
CA GLN A 138 6.41 17.28 1.31
C GLN A 138 7.88 17.47 0.94
N GLN A 139 8.78 17.46 1.93
CA GLN A 139 10.22 17.55 1.68
C GLN A 139 10.74 16.35 0.87
N TYR A 140 10.23 15.15 1.16
CA TYR A 140 10.63 13.93 0.47
C TYR A 140 10.19 13.94 -0.99
N GLU A 141 8.94 14.31 -1.24
CA GLU A 141 8.39 14.46 -2.59
C GLU A 141 9.11 15.56 -3.37
N GLN A 142 9.48 16.67 -2.72
CA GLN A 142 10.28 17.73 -3.35
C GLN A 142 11.69 17.26 -3.71
N LYS A 143 12.34 16.46 -2.85
CA LYS A 143 13.71 15.97 -3.07
C LYS A 143 13.77 14.86 -4.11
N PHE A 144 12.85 13.90 -4.05
CA PHE A 144 12.95 12.65 -4.82
C PHE A 144 11.90 12.53 -5.95
N GLY A 145 10.84 13.34 -5.93
CA GLY A 145 9.82 13.37 -6.98
C GLY A 145 8.73 12.29 -6.86
N PHE A 146 8.66 11.57 -5.75
CA PHE A 146 7.65 10.54 -5.50
C PHE A 146 7.32 10.40 -4.01
N ARG A 147 6.19 9.76 -3.70
CA ARG A 147 5.69 9.53 -2.34
C ARG A 147 6.60 8.59 -1.56
N PHE A 148 6.78 8.87 -0.27
CA PHE A 148 7.44 7.96 0.64
C PHE A 148 6.50 6.78 0.97
N VAL A 149 6.92 5.58 0.55
CA VAL A 149 6.24 4.32 0.87
C VAL A 149 7.16 3.48 1.75
N ILE A 150 6.62 2.92 2.82
CA ILE A 150 7.36 2.03 3.72
C ILE A 150 6.43 0.96 4.30
N PHE A 151 6.91 -0.29 4.34
CA PHE A 151 6.21 -1.35 5.04
C PHE A 151 6.47 -1.19 6.55
N VAL A 152 5.45 -0.76 7.28
CA VAL A 152 5.62 -0.45 8.71
C VAL A 152 5.89 -1.70 9.56
N ASN A 153 5.40 -2.87 9.15
CA ASN A 153 5.61 -4.16 9.83
C ASN A 153 5.39 -4.10 11.36
N GLY A 154 4.30 -3.47 11.80
CA GLY A 154 3.99 -3.30 13.23
C GLY A 154 4.62 -2.07 13.90
N ARG A 155 5.51 -1.33 13.23
CA ARG A 155 6.01 -0.04 13.71
C ARG A 155 4.91 1.03 13.65
N SER A 156 4.87 1.89 14.66
CA SER A 156 3.97 3.05 14.71
C SER A 156 4.44 4.17 13.77
N ARG A 157 3.52 5.06 13.39
CA ARG A 157 3.81 6.29 12.62
C ARG A 157 4.96 7.11 13.23
N LYS A 158 5.04 7.17 14.57
CA LYS A 158 6.10 7.87 15.30
C LYS A 158 7.47 7.21 15.13
N GLU A 159 7.53 5.88 15.12
CA GLU A 159 8.77 5.12 14.90
C GLU A 159 9.29 5.21 13.47
N ILE A 160 8.43 5.56 12.51
CA ILE A 160 8.83 5.76 11.11
C ILE A 160 9.45 7.14 10.88
N ILE A 161 9.11 8.16 11.68
CA ILE A 161 9.63 9.53 11.50
C ILE A 161 11.17 9.57 11.42
N PRO A 162 11.93 8.95 12.34
CA PRO A 162 13.40 8.96 12.26
C PRO A 162 13.94 8.31 10.99
N ILE A 163 13.24 7.30 10.46
CA ILE A 163 13.64 6.62 9.21
C ILE A 163 13.46 7.58 8.03
N LEU A 164 12.32 8.27 7.96
CA LEU A 164 12.06 9.26 6.92
C LEU A 164 13.06 10.43 6.97
N GLU A 165 13.40 10.89 8.17
CA GLU A 165 14.44 11.93 8.36
C GLU A 165 15.82 11.45 7.90
N ASP A 166 16.24 10.22 8.24
CA ASP A 166 17.48 9.63 7.75
C ASP A 166 17.50 9.56 6.21
N LYS A 167 16.40 9.13 5.58
CA LYS A 167 16.32 9.05 4.10
C LYS A 167 16.35 10.41 3.44
N LEU A 168 15.73 11.41 4.04
CA LEU A 168 15.84 12.79 3.58
C LEU A 168 17.27 13.32 3.64
N GLN A 169 18.06 12.92 4.64
CA GLN A 169 19.43 13.38 4.80
C GLN A 169 20.41 12.61 3.90
N ASN A 170 20.34 11.28 3.91
CA ASN A 170 21.37 10.39 3.37
C ASN A 170 20.95 9.64 2.10
N GLY A 171 19.65 9.63 1.77
CA GLY A 171 19.11 8.87 0.64
C GLY A 171 19.39 9.54 -0.71
N ASN A 172 19.56 8.69 -1.74
CA ASN A 172 19.54 9.09 -3.15
C ASN A 172 18.25 8.59 -3.82
N GLN A 173 17.91 9.20 -4.95
CA GLN A 173 16.62 9.00 -5.60
C GLN A 173 16.39 7.57 -6.11
N GLU A 174 17.42 6.92 -6.64
CA GLU A 174 17.30 5.58 -7.21
C GLU A 174 17.09 4.52 -6.13
N ASP A 175 17.93 4.55 -5.09
CA ASP A 175 17.83 3.61 -3.97
C ASP A 175 16.50 3.76 -3.23
N GLU A 176 16.03 5.00 -3.06
CA GLU A 176 14.76 5.28 -2.42
C GLU A 176 13.56 4.82 -3.24
N LEU A 177 13.62 4.96 -4.57
CA LEU A 177 12.59 4.44 -5.46
C LEU A 177 12.52 2.91 -5.38
N ASN A 178 13.69 2.25 -5.47
CA ASN A 178 13.78 0.79 -5.39
C ASN A 178 13.30 0.27 -4.03
N ARG A 179 13.69 0.92 -2.93
CA ARG A 179 13.24 0.59 -1.58
C ARG A 179 11.72 0.74 -1.45
N GLY A 180 11.16 1.87 -1.86
CA GLY A 180 9.72 2.14 -1.75
C GLY A 180 8.88 1.13 -2.57
N LEU A 181 9.35 0.77 -3.76
CA LEU A 181 8.71 -0.27 -4.59
C LEU A 181 8.81 -1.67 -3.97
N LEU A 182 9.93 -1.99 -3.32
CA LEU A 182 10.08 -3.25 -2.59
C LEU A 182 9.15 -3.29 -1.37
N ASP A 183 9.05 -2.19 -0.63
CA ASP A 183 8.12 -2.06 0.49
C ASP A 183 6.66 -2.22 0.05
N MET A 184 6.29 -1.73 -1.14
CA MET A 184 4.97 -1.99 -1.73
C MET A 184 4.71 -3.50 -1.97
N MET A 185 5.72 -4.28 -2.38
CA MET A 185 5.59 -5.74 -2.52
C MET A 185 5.44 -6.44 -1.15
N ASN A 186 6.14 -5.94 -0.13
CA ASN A 186 6.00 -6.44 1.24
C ASN A 186 4.60 -6.17 1.79
N ILE A 187 4.05 -4.98 1.54
CA ILE A 187 2.67 -4.61 1.88
C ILE A 187 1.67 -5.54 1.17
N ALA A 188 1.83 -5.77 -0.13
CA ALA A 188 0.96 -6.68 -0.87
C ALA A 188 0.99 -8.11 -0.32
N SER A 189 2.17 -8.61 0.07
CA SER A 189 2.33 -9.93 0.70
C SER A 189 1.66 -10.01 2.07
N ASP A 190 1.75 -8.96 2.88
CA ASP A 190 1.09 -8.86 4.18
C ASP A 190 -0.44 -8.78 4.04
N ARG A 191 -0.94 -8.01 3.07
CA ARG A 191 -2.36 -7.95 2.70
C ARG A 191 -2.88 -9.32 2.30
N LEU A 192 -2.15 -10.06 1.46
CA LEU A 192 -2.52 -11.42 1.05
C LEU A 192 -2.72 -12.34 2.26
N LYS A 193 -1.74 -12.38 3.18
CA LYS A 193 -1.84 -13.20 4.40
C LYS A 193 -3.08 -12.86 5.21
N LYS A 194 -3.39 -11.57 5.37
CA LYS A 194 -4.57 -11.11 6.12
C LYS A 194 -5.88 -11.49 5.43
N LEU A 195 -5.95 -11.37 4.10
CA LEU A 195 -7.15 -11.67 3.31
C LEU A 195 -7.44 -13.17 3.19
N VAL A 196 -6.41 -14.02 3.22
CA VAL A 196 -6.56 -15.48 3.21
C VAL A 196 -6.85 -16.04 4.62
N SER A 197 -6.45 -15.32 5.67
CA SER A 197 -6.70 -15.72 7.07
C SER A 197 -8.01 -15.16 7.66
N SER A 198 -8.79 -14.39 6.88
CA SER A 198 -10.07 -13.79 7.29
C SER A 198 -11.24 -14.58 6.73
#